data_AF-A0A4Y2PX45-F1
#
_entry.id   AF-A0A4Y2PX45-F1
#
_cell.length_a   1.000
_cell.length_b   1.000
_cell.length_c   1.000
_cell.angle_alpha   90.00
_cell.angle_beta   90.00
_cell.angle_gamma   90.00
#
_symmetry.space_group_name_H-M   'P 1'
#
loop_
_entity.id
_entity.type
_entity.pdbx_description
1 polymer ?
#
loop_
_entity_poly.entity_id
_entity_poly.type
_entity_poly.pdbx_seq_one_letter_code
_entity_poly.pdbx_strand_id
1 'polypeptide(L)'
;MKPVLDLVVKLVNTIRSRGLTHRQFRDFLQSVQSELSDVLYYTKVRWLSAGCVFEHVWQLKDDIVSFFHEKQCSEECEMLEDTEWLSDFAFFIDLLCHMNNLNVKMQGKNQFIDDIWAHLKAFKLKLNLFAGQLAKNDMSHFSRLNSKPSVNEEKLKNYEDGLKKLHFEFERRFQDFSAIQTELDIFYHAFQSKL
;
A
#
# COMPACT_ATOMS: atom_id res chain seq x y z
N MET A 1 9.66 5.12 -0.29
CA MET A 1 8.41 4.78 -1.03
C MET A 1 8.44 5.23 -2.49
N LYS A 2 8.77 6.48 -2.83
CA LYS A 2 8.84 6.90 -4.26
C LYS A 2 9.76 6.03 -5.13
N PRO A 3 10.98 5.64 -4.69
CA PRO A 3 11.83 4.74 -5.49
C PRO A 3 11.17 3.38 -5.78
N VAL A 4 10.47 2.80 -4.80
CA VAL A 4 9.73 1.53 -4.95
C VAL A 4 8.60 1.70 -5.98
N LEU A 5 7.81 2.77 -5.85
CA LEU A 5 6.73 3.08 -6.79
C LEU A 5 7.25 3.19 -8.24
N ASP A 6 8.32 3.97 -8.44
CA ASP A 6 8.86 4.23 -9.77
C ASP A 6 9.40 2.94 -10.42
N LEU A 7 10.06 2.07 -9.66
CA LEU A 7 10.57 0.78 -10.14
C LEU A 7 9.45 -0.20 -10.50
N VAL A 8 8.44 -0.35 -9.64
CA VAL A 8 7.30 -1.24 -9.92
C VAL A 8 6.52 -0.74 -11.14
N VAL A 9 6.33 0.57 -11.26
CA VAL A 9 5.66 1.17 -12.43
C VAL A 9 6.48 0.95 -13.70
N LYS A 10 7.82 1.06 -13.64
CA LYS A 10 8.70 0.73 -14.77
C LYS A 10 8.51 -0.73 -15.18
N LEU A 11 8.61 -1.66 -14.25
CA LEU A 11 8.43 -3.10 -14.49
C LEU A 11 7.08 -3.41 -15.16
N VAL A 12 5.98 -2.92 -14.56
CA VAL A 12 4.63 -3.12 -15.09
C VAL A 12 4.52 -2.56 -16.51
N ASN A 13 5.11 -1.38 -16.77
CA ASN A 13 5.13 -0.81 -18.12
C ASN A 13 5.99 -1.64 -19.09
N THR A 14 7.12 -2.20 -18.67
CA THR A 14 7.93 -3.09 -19.52
C THR A 14 7.10 -4.30 -19.99
N ILE A 15 6.33 -4.90 -19.09
CA ILE A 15 5.45 -6.04 -19.42
C ILE A 15 4.26 -5.60 -20.28
N ARG A 16 3.56 -4.53 -19.89
CA ARG A 16 2.24 -4.17 -20.42
C ARG A 16 2.25 -3.24 -21.62
N SER A 17 3.28 -2.41 -21.80
CA SER A 17 3.30 -1.40 -22.87
C SER A 17 3.55 -1.99 -24.26
N ARG A 18 4.20 -3.16 -24.33
CA ARG A 18 4.53 -3.84 -25.58
C ARG A 18 3.62 -5.04 -25.77
N GLY A 19 2.76 -5.00 -26.79
CA GLY A 19 1.74 -6.04 -27.02
C GLY A 19 2.27 -7.46 -27.31
N LEU A 20 3.52 -7.60 -27.76
CA LEU A 20 4.17 -8.91 -27.89
C LEU A 20 4.61 -9.44 -26.51
N THR A 21 5.35 -8.63 -25.75
CA THR A 21 5.82 -8.97 -24.40
C THR A 21 4.65 -9.33 -23.49
N HIS A 22 3.57 -8.54 -23.52
CA HIS A 22 2.38 -8.81 -22.73
C HIS A 22 1.74 -10.15 -23.06
N ARG A 23 1.57 -10.48 -24.34
CA ARG A 23 1.03 -11.79 -24.77
C ARG A 23 1.93 -12.93 -24.32
N GLN A 24 3.23 -12.82 -24.55
CA GLN A 24 4.21 -13.82 -24.12
C GLN A 24 4.21 -14.03 -22.61
N PHE A 25 4.07 -12.97 -21.83
CA PHE A 25 3.96 -13.08 -20.37
C PHE A 25 2.69 -13.83 -19.95
N ARG A 26 1.54 -13.54 -20.58
CA ARG A 26 0.29 -14.27 -20.29
C ARG A 26 0.37 -15.74 -20.68
N ASP A 27 0.95 -16.04 -21.84
CA ASP A 27 1.18 -17.42 -22.29
C ASP A 27 2.11 -18.17 -21.32
N PHE A 28 3.14 -17.49 -20.81
CA PHE A 28 4.02 -18.00 -19.76
C PHE A 28 3.26 -18.28 -18.46
N LEU A 29 2.48 -17.33 -17.95
CA LEU A 29 1.68 -17.55 -16.72
C LEU A 29 0.72 -18.73 -16.86
N GLN A 30 0.15 -18.93 -18.05
CA GLN A 30 -0.69 -20.08 -18.33
C GLN A 30 0.11 -21.40 -18.34
N SER A 31 1.33 -21.41 -18.88
CA SER A 31 2.15 -22.61 -18.95
C SER A 31 2.66 -23.07 -17.58
N VAL A 32 2.95 -22.13 -16.67
CA VAL A 32 3.33 -22.42 -15.28
C VAL A 32 2.13 -22.60 -14.33
N GLN A 33 0.91 -22.53 -14.86
CA GLN A 33 -0.33 -22.64 -14.09
C GLN A 33 -0.41 -21.64 -12.92
N SER A 34 0.06 -20.40 -13.14
CA SER A 34 0.02 -19.34 -12.15
C SER A 34 -1.43 -19.03 -11.73
N GLU A 35 -1.63 -18.68 -10.46
CA GLU A 35 -2.95 -18.33 -9.92
C GLU A 35 -3.52 -17.07 -10.58
N LEU A 36 -2.64 -16.14 -10.94
CA LEU A 36 -3.00 -14.91 -11.65
C LEU A 36 -2.67 -15.05 -13.13
N SER A 37 -3.61 -14.64 -13.99
CA SER A 37 -3.44 -14.72 -15.44
C SER A 37 -2.71 -13.52 -16.06
N ASP A 38 -2.49 -12.44 -15.29
CA ASP A 38 -1.89 -11.19 -15.78
C ASP A 38 -1.48 -10.23 -14.65
N VAL A 39 -0.58 -9.29 -14.97
CA VAL A 39 -0.36 -8.08 -14.17
C VAL A 39 -1.34 -6.97 -14.56
N LEU A 40 -1.78 -6.19 -13.58
CA LEU A 40 -2.67 -5.05 -13.83
C LEU A 40 -1.90 -3.86 -14.43
N TYR A 41 -2.55 -3.12 -15.33
CA TYR A 41 -1.97 -1.89 -15.89
C TYR A 41 -2.02 -0.74 -14.88
N TYR A 42 -0.88 -0.10 -14.65
CA TYR A 42 -0.81 1.07 -13.78
C TYR A 42 -1.28 2.34 -14.51
N THR A 43 -2.15 3.14 -13.86
CA THR A 43 -2.50 4.49 -14.31
C THR A 43 -2.25 5.51 -13.21
N LYS A 44 -1.55 6.62 -13.54
CA LYS A 44 -1.18 7.67 -12.58
C LYS A 44 -2.38 8.36 -11.91
N VAL A 45 -3.56 8.29 -12.52
CA VAL A 45 -4.77 9.02 -12.07
C VAL A 45 -5.36 8.42 -10.79
N ARG A 46 -5.05 7.15 -10.47
CA ARG A 46 -5.68 6.43 -9.34
C ARG A 46 -4.61 5.77 -8.47
N TRP A 47 -3.89 6.57 -7.69
CA TRP A 47 -2.85 6.07 -6.77
C TRP A 47 -3.37 5.01 -5.78
N LEU A 48 -4.67 5.04 -5.42
CA LEU A 48 -5.30 4.00 -4.59
C LEU A 48 -5.45 2.66 -5.32
N SER A 49 -5.67 2.68 -6.64
CA SER A 49 -5.65 1.47 -7.47
C SER A 49 -4.25 0.91 -7.69
N ALA A 50 -3.21 1.68 -7.35
CA ALA A 50 -1.83 1.19 -7.37
C ALA A 50 -1.64 0.03 -6.40
N GLY A 51 -2.36 0.01 -5.27
CA GLY A 51 -2.31 -1.09 -4.31
C GLY A 51 -2.64 -2.43 -4.95
N CYS A 52 -3.70 -2.49 -5.77
CA CYS A 52 -4.06 -3.73 -6.49
C CYS A 52 -3.01 -4.14 -7.52
N VAL A 53 -2.45 -3.17 -8.26
CA VAL A 53 -1.37 -3.44 -9.22
C VAL A 53 -0.16 -4.03 -8.51
N PHE A 54 0.19 -3.45 -7.36
CA PHE A 54 1.39 -3.80 -6.61
C PHE A 54 1.21 -5.17 -5.93
N GLU A 55 0.00 -5.45 -5.45
CA GLU A 55 -0.37 -6.77 -4.94
C GLU A 55 -0.21 -7.87 -6.01
N HIS A 56 -0.65 -7.63 -7.24
CA HIS A 56 -0.44 -8.59 -8.34
C HIS A 56 1.05 -8.79 -8.62
N VAL A 57 1.85 -7.72 -8.63
CA VAL A 57 3.31 -7.83 -8.81
C VAL A 57 3.94 -8.62 -7.67
N TRP A 58 3.48 -8.44 -6.42
CA TRP A 58 3.97 -9.22 -5.27
C TRP A 58 3.65 -10.71 -5.38
N GLN A 59 2.42 -11.03 -5.79
CA GLN A 59 1.98 -12.42 -5.99
C GLN A 59 2.73 -13.09 -7.14
N LEU A 60 2.95 -12.36 -8.25
CA LEU A 60 3.63 -12.84 -9.44
C LEU A 60 5.15 -12.67 -9.43
N LYS A 61 5.77 -12.19 -8.35
CA LYS A 61 7.20 -11.79 -8.36
C LYS A 61 8.14 -12.90 -8.85
N ASP A 62 7.88 -14.15 -8.45
CA ASP A 62 8.73 -15.31 -8.79
C ASP A 62 8.52 -15.72 -10.27
N ASP A 63 7.27 -15.64 -10.75
CA ASP A 63 6.91 -15.84 -12.16
C ASP A 63 7.50 -14.75 -13.06
N ILE A 64 7.48 -13.50 -12.61
CA ILE A 64 8.06 -12.35 -13.32
C ILE A 64 9.57 -12.53 -13.47
N VAL A 65 10.26 -12.89 -12.38
CA VAL A 65 11.70 -13.18 -12.41
C VAL A 65 11.99 -14.30 -13.41
N SER A 66 11.27 -15.43 -13.31
CA SER A 66 11.44 -16.57 -14.21
C SER A 66 11.23 -16.20 -15.68
N PHE A 67 10.20 -15.42 -15.98
CA PHE A 67 9.91 -14.94 -17.33
C PHE A 67 11.04 -14.08 -17.91
N PHE A 68 11.58 -13.14 -17.14
CA PHE A 68 12.66 -12.26 -17.63
C PHE A 68 14.00 -12.99 -17.76
N HIS A 69 14.27 -14.01 -16.94
CA HIS A 69 15.39 -14.92 -17.13
C HIS A 69 15.26 -15.72 -18.44
N GLU A 70 14.09 -16.27 -18.76
CA GLU A 70 13.86 -16.97 -20.03
C GLU A 70 14.06 -16.04 -21.25
N LYS A 71 13.72 -14.76 -21.10
CA LYS A 71 13.91 -13.73 -22.13
C LYS A 71 15.36 -13.23 -22.26
N GLN A 72 16.27 -13.64 -21.37
CA GLN A 72 17.63 -13.09 -21.27
C GLN A 72 17.62 -11.57 -21.05
N CYS A 73 16.70 -11.08 -20.22
CA CYS A 73 16.53 -9.66 -19.85
C CYS A 73 16.35 -9.50 -18.33
N SER A 74 17.17 -10.18 -17.53
CA SER A 74 17.08 -10.17 -16.06
C SER A 74 17.21 -8.77 -15.45
N GLU A 75 17.91 -7.86 -16.12
CA GLU A 75 18.08 -6.46 -15.71
C GLU A 75 16.76 -5.69 -15.54
N GLU A 76 15.68 -6.15 -16.17
CA GLU A 76 14.35 -5.54 -16.03
C GLU A 76 13.66 -5.91 -14.70
N CYS A 77 14.13 -6.97 -14.01
CA CYS A 77 13.53 -7.48 -12.78
C CYS A 77 14.50 -7.66 -11.60
N GLU A 78 15.76 -7.22 -11.70
CA GLU A 78 16.79 -7.36 -10.64
C GLU A 78 16.30 -6.94 -9.24
N MET A 79 15.47 -5.89 -9.15
CA MET A 79 14.93 -5.43 -7.87
C MET A 79 14.03 -6.47 -7.16
N LEU A 80 13.43 -7.42 -7.89
CA LEU A 80 12.65 -8.52 -7.31
C LEU A 80 13.55 -9.60 -6.68
N GLU A 81 14.84 -9.62 -7.00
CA GLU A 81 15.82 -10.55 -6.43
C GLU A 81 16.56 -9.93 -5.21
N ASP A 82 16.47 -8.60 -5.05
CA ASP A 82 17.01 -7.88 -3.89
C ASP A 82 16.11 -8.04 -2.64
N THR A 83 16.62 -8.76 -1.64
CA THR A 83 15.91 -9.05 -0.39
C THR A 83 15.60 -7.79 0.43
N GLU A 84 16.50 -6.82 0.42
CA GLU A 84 16.32 -5.54 1.09
C GLU A 84 15.22 -4.75 0.37
N TRP A 85 15.29 -4.62 -0.95
CA TRP A 85 14.27 -3.92 -1.73
C TRP A 85 12.89 -4.57 -1.56
N LEU A 86 12.81 -5.90 -1.59
CA LEU A 86 11.55 -6.62 -1.36
C LEU A 86 10.95 -6.33 0.02
N SER A 87 11.75 -6.00 1.04
CA SER A 87 11.23 -5.58 2.35
C SER A 87 10.57 -4.19 2.25
N ASP A 88 11.18 -3.26 1.50
CA ASP A 88 10.57 -1.94 1.26
C ASP A 88 9.26 -2.08 0.46
N PHE A 89 9.25 -3.00 -0.50
CA PHE A 89 8.08 -3.27 -1.32
C PHE A 89 6.95 -3.90 -0.49
N ALA A 90 7.28 -4.90 0.35
CA ALA A 90 6.33 -5.53 1.27
C ALA A 90 5.67 -4.51 2.21
N PHE A 91 6.49 -3.70 2.89
CA PHE A 91 6.00 -2.63 3.76
C PHE A 91 5.12 -1.65 3.01
N PHE A 92 5.52 -1.25 1.80
CA PHE A 92 4.76 -0.28 1.01
C PHE A 92 3.39 -0.81 0.58
N ILE A 93 3.30 -2.08 0.18
CA ILE A 93 2.02 -2.73 -0.15
C ILE A 93 1.11 -2.78 1.07
N ASP A 94 1.60 -3.27 2.20
CA ASP A 94 0.80 -3.35 3.42
C ASP A 94 0.28 -1.97 3.86
N LEU A 95 1.11 -0.92 3.75
CA LEU A 95 0.68 0.45 4.00
C LEU A 95 -0.39 0.92 3.00
N LEU A 96 -0.22 0.62 1.71
CA LEU A 96 -1.24 0.93 0.69
C LEU A 96 -2.56 0.21 0.98
N CYS A 97 -2.53 -1.04 1.47
CA CYS A 97 -3.73 -1.75 1.90
C CYS A 97 -4.43 -1.03 3.05
N HIS A 98 -3.68 -0.59 4.08
CA HIS A 98 -4.25 0.20 5.19
C HIS A 98 -4.88 1.52 4.70
N MET A 99 -4.19 2.22 3.80
CA MET A 99 -4.68 3.46 3.19
C MET A 99 -5.93 3.23 2.35
N ASN A 100 -5.98 2.15 1.57
CA ASN A 100 -7.15 1.78 0.77
C ASN A 100 -8.34 1.41 1.66
N ASN A 101 -8.11 0.71 2.76
CA ASN A 101 -9.14 0.40 3.75
C ASN A 101 -9.74 1.67 4.37
N LEU A 102 -8.92 2.68 4.68
CA LEU A 102 -9.43 3.99 5.10
C LEU A 102 -10.25 4.64 3.98
N ASN A 103 -9.73 4.64 2.74
CA ASN A 103 -10.41 5.28 1.61
C ASN A 103 -11.79 4.67 1.33
N VAL A 104 -11.91 3.34 1.35
CA VAL A 104 -13.20 2.65 1.16
C VAL A 104 -14.20 3.04 2.24
N LYS A 105 -13.76 3.19 3.50
CA LYS A 105 -14.63 3.65 4.58
C LYS A 105 -15.11 5.09 4.34
N MET A 106 -14.20 6.01 4.02
CA MET A 106 -14.56 7.41 3.77
C MET A 106 -15.44 7.62 2.53
N GLN A 107 -15.28 6.79 1.50
CA GLN A 107 -16.06 6.87 0.25
C GLN A 107 -17.30 5.96 0.26
N GLY A 108 -17.61 5.34 1.40
CA GLY A 108 -18.79 4.50 1.56
C GLY A 108 -20.09 5.29 1.30
N LYS A 109 -21.16 4.58 0.95
CA LYS A 109 -22.49 5.21 0.90
C LYS A 109 -22.91 5.63 2.32
N ASN A 110 -23.66 6.73 2.42
CA ASN A 110 -24.21 7.24 3.68
C ASN A 110 -23.14 7.61 4.73
N GLN A 111 -21.99 8.13 4.29
CA GLN A 111 -20.98 8.68 5.19
C GLN A 111 -21.31 10.14 5.49
N PHE A 112 -21.58 10.45 6.75
CA PHE A 112 -21.67 11.83 7.21
C PHE A 112 -20.27 12.38 7.53
N ILE A 113 -20.17 13.69 7.69
CA ILE A 113 -18.88 14.36 7.92
C ILE A 113 -18.22 13.92 9.24
N ASP A 114 -19.04 13.62 10.25
CA ASP A 114 -18.64 13.07 11.54
C ASP A 114 -18.14 11.62 11.43
N ASP A 115 -18.76 10.78 10.58
CA ASP A 115 -18.26 9.43 10.27
C ASP A 115 -16.87 9.48 9.63
N ILE A 116 -16.72 10.34 8.60
CA ILE A 116 -15.44 10.55 7.90
C ILE A 116 -14.38 10.99 8.92
N TRP A 117 -14.74 11.91 9.81
CA TRP A 117 -13.81 12.38 10.82
C TRP A 117 -13.45 11.31 11.86
N ALA A 118 -14.41 10.50 12.30
CA ALA A 118 -14.15 9.37 13.17
C ALA A 118 -13.20 8.36 12.52
N HIS A 119 -13.38 8.06 11.23
CA HIS A 119 -12.48 7.20 10.47
C HIS A 119 -11.06 7.77 10.37
N LEU A 120 -10.92 9.08 10.12
CA LEU A 120 -9.62 9.77 10.10
C LEU A 120 -8.94 9.75 11.47
N LYS A 121 -9.67 10.06 12.55
CA LYS A 121 -9.16 9.98 13.93
C LYS A 121 -8.64 8.58 14.26
N ALA A 122 -9.45 7.55 13.96
CA ALA A 122 -9.07 6.17 14.18
C ALA A 122 -7.83 5.78 13.36
N PHE A 123 -7.72 6.23 12.10
CA PHE A 123 -6.55 5.92 11.27
C PHE A 123 -5.28 6.60 11.76
N LYS A 124 -5.35 7.86 12.23
CA LYS A 124 -4.20 8.53 12.89
C LYS A 124 -3.71 7.72 14.08
N LEU A 125 -4.62 7.28 14.95
CA LEU A 125 -4.26 6.42 16.09
C LEU A 125 -3.60 5.10 15.64
N LYS A 126 -4.10 4.49 14.55
CA LYS A 126 -3.47 3.30 13.96
C LYS A 126 -2.05 3.56 13.47
N LEU A 127 -1.78 4.70 12.81
CA LEU A 127 -0.43 5.03 12.36
C LEU A 127 0.56 5.10 13.52
N ASN A 128 0.16 5.69 14.66
CA ASN A 128 0.98 5.72 15.87
C ASN A 128 1.17 4.33 16.47
N LEU A 129 0.10 3.52 16.52
CA LEU A 129 0.15 2.13 16.97
C LEU A 129 1.14 1.32 16.13
N PHE A 130 1.02 1.40 14.80
CA PHE A 130 1.89 0.71 13.87
C PHE A 130 3.35 1.13 14.04
N ALA A 131 3.63 2.44 14.17
CA ALA A 131 4.98 2.93 14.44
C ALA A 131 5.53 2.37 15.76
N GLY A 132 4.73 2.39 16.83
CA GLY A 132 5.14 1.86 18.14
C GLY A 132 5.34 0.34 18.17
N GLN A 133 4.67 -0.41 17.29
CA GLN A 133 4.88 -1.85 17.14
C GLN A 133 6.12 -2.15 16.30
N LEU A 134 6.34 -1.43 15.20
CA LEU A 134 7.58 -1.57 14.42
C LEU A 134 8.83 -1.25 15.26
N ALA A 135 8.75 -0.27 16.16
CA ALA A 135 9.82 0.04 17.12
C ALA A 135 10.16 -1.13 18.09
N LYS A 136 9.22 -2.07 18.25
CA LYS A 136 9.36 -3.29 19.06
C LYS A 136 9.60 -4.53 18.18
N ASN A 137 9.91 -4.34 16.91
CA ASN A 137 10.04 -5.38 15.89
C ASN A 137 8.76 -6.23 15.71
N ASP A 138 7.60 -5.68 16.06
CA ASP A 138 6.29 -6.32 15.85
C ASP A 138 5.70 -5.87 14.51
N MET A 139 5.71 -6.77 13.54
CA MET A 139 5.21 -6.56 12.19
C MET A 139 3.81 -7.16 11.98
N SER A 140 3.08 -7.52 13.04
CA SER A 140 1.78 -8.21 12.97
C SER A 140 0.73 -7.54 12.07
N HIS A 141 0.77 -6.20 11.92
CA HIS A 141 -0.14 -5.45 11.04
C HIS A 141 0.36 -5.31 9.59
N PHE A 142 1.54 -5.82 9.29
CA PHE A 142 2.17 -5.77 7.98
C PHE A 142 2.42 -7.21 7.50
N SER A 143 1.36 -7.87 7.02
CA SER A 143 1.39 -9.31 6.73
C SER A 143 2.46 -9.72 5.71
N ARG A 144 2.70 -8.93 4.66
CA ARG A 144 3.76 -9.24 3.68
C ARG A 144 5.12 -9.04 4.32
N LEU A 145 5.31 -7.94 5.04
CA LEU A 145 6.57 -7.67 5.73
C LEU A 145 6.89 -8.76 6.78
N ASN A 146 5.89 -9.18 7.55
CA ASN A 146 6.01 -10.22 8.57
C ASN A 146 6.27 -11.61 7.98
N SER A 147 5.95 -11.82 6.69
CA SER A 147 6.26 -13.08 6.00
C SER A 147 7.74 -13.18 5.58
N LYS A 148 8.50 -12.08 5.66
CA LYS A 148 9.92 -12.07 5.33
C LYS A 148 10.73 -12.79 6.41
N PRO A 149 11.74 -13.59 6.04
CA PRO A 149 12.53 -14.38 7.00
C PRO A 149 13.35 -13.49 7.95
N SER A 150 13.80 -12.33 7.48
CA SER A 150 14.43 -11.30 8.28
C SER A 150 14.17 -9.94 7.65
N VAL A 151 14.07 -8.91 8.50
CA VAL A 151 14.01 -7.51 8.10
C VAL A 151 15.05 -6.77 8.92
N ASN A 152 15.88 -5.98 8.24
CA ASN A 152 16.90 -5.16 8.87
C ASN A 152 16.29 -4.16 9.89
N GLU A 153 16.86 -4.08 11.09
CA GLU A 153 16.42 -3.14 12.13
C GLU A 153 16.47 -1.67 11.68
N GLU A 154 17.46 -1.30 10.87
CA GLU A 154 17.54 0.05 10.29
C GLU A 154 16.34 0.34 9.39
N LYS A 155 15.88 -0.67 8.63
CA LYS A 155 14.68 -0.55 7.79
C LYS A 155 13.42 -0.42 8.63
N LEU A 156 13.28 -1.21 9.70
CA LEU A 156 12.15 -1.08 10.63
C LEU A 156 12.08 0.32 11.24
N LYS A 157 13.22 0.90 11.62
CA LYS A 157 13.32 2.29 12.07
C LYS A 157 12.93 3.29 10.98
N ASN A 158 13.39 3.09 9.74
CA ASN A 158 13.01 3.95 8.61
C ASN A 158 11.49 3.89 8.31
N TYR A 159 10.88 2.70 8.47
CA TYR A 159 9.44 2.51 8.30
C TYR A 159 8.65 3.17 9.43
N GLU A 160 9.08 3.01 10.67
CA GLU A 160 8.55 3.71 11.84
C GLU A 160 8.55 5.23 11.61
N ASP A 161 9.69 5.80 11.23
CA ASP A 161 9.81 7.23 10.95
C ASP A 161 8.93 7.67 9.78
N GLY A 162 8.77 6.81 8.77
CA GLY A 162 7.84 7.01 7.67
C GLY A 162 6.38 7.10 8.13
N LEU A 163 5.95 6.23 9.05
CA LEU A 163 4.61 6.24 9.62
C LEU A 163 4.36 7.47 10.49
N LYS A 164 5.35 7.90 11.30
CA LYS A 164 5.26 9.14 12.09
C LYS A 164 5.12 10.37 11.20
N LYS A 165 5.90 10.44 10.11
CA LYS A 165 5.79 11.53 9.12
C LYS A 165 4.41 11.51 8.46
N LEU A 166 3.91 10.32 8.09
CA LEU A 166 2.57 10.19 7.51
C LEU A 166 1.49 10.64 8.50
N HIS A 167 1.60 10.26 9.77
CA HIS A 167 0.70 10.73 10.83
C HIS A 167 0.65 12.26 10.91
N PHE A 168 1.82 12.90 10.96
CA PHE A 168 1.93 14.36 10.98
C PHE A 168 1.29 15.01 9.74
N GLU A 169 1.47 14.41 8.55
CA GLU A 169 0.83 14.87 7.33
C GLU A 169 -0.70 14.77 7.38
N PHE A 170 -1.25 13.71 8.00
CA PHE A 170 -2.69 13.60 8.26
C PHE A 170 -3.16 14.68 9.24
N GLU A 171 -2.41 14.97 10.31
CA GLU A 171 -2.77 16.06 11.24
C GLU A 171 -2.80 17.41 10.53
N ARG A 172 -1.77 17.71 9.75
CA ARG A 172 -1.68 18.96 8.99
C ARG A 172 -2.79 19.09 7.95
N ARG A 173 -3.04 18.04 7.17
CA ARG A 173 -4.00 18.07 6.05
C ARG A 173 -5.45 18.13 6.50
N PHE A 174 -5.77 17.55 7.67
CA PHE A 174 -7.12 17.52 8.22
C PHE A 174 -7.27 18.38 9.49
N GLN A 175 -6.46 19.42 9.61
CA GLN A 175 -6.53 20.36 10.73
C GLN A 175 -7.91 21.05 10.82
N ASP A 176 -8.54 21.33 9.68
CA ASP A 176 -9.83 22.01 9.61
C ASP A 176 -10.95 21.18 10.26
N PHE A 177 -10.90 19.86 10.12
CA PHE A 177 -11.82 18.95 10.82
C PHE A 177 -11.65 19.01 12.35
N SER A 178 -10.43 19.28 12.81
CA SER A 178 -10.16 19.48 14.24
C SER A 178 -10.72 20.82 14.71
N ALA A 179 -10.70 21.85 13.86
CA ALA A 179 -11.24 23.17 14.17
C ALA A 179 -12.76 23.16 14.32
N ILE A 180 -13.47 22.36 13.51
CA ILE A 180 -14.94 22.23 13.56
C ILE A 180 -15.44 21.12 14.49
N GLN A 181 -14.55 20.45 15.23
CA GLN A 181 -14.91 19.31 16.09
C GLN A 181 -16.04 19.64 17.07
N THR A 182 -15.98 20.82 17.69
CA THR A 182 -17.00 21.26 18.67
C THR A 182 -18.39 21.39 18.03
N GLU A 183 -18.46 21.87 16.78
CA GLU A 183 -19.72 22.01 16.05
C GLU A 183 -20.28 20.65 15.63
N LEU A 184 -19.39 19.73 15.23
CA LEU A 184 -19.75 18.34 14.94
C LEU A 184 -20.30 17.63 16.18
N ASP A 185 -19.69 17.85 17.34
CA ASP A 185 -20.13 17.25 18.60
C ASP A 185 -21.51 17.78 19.01
N ILE A 186 -21.78 19.08 18.82
CA ILE A 186 -23.11 19.66 19.05
C ILE A 186 -24.15 19.01 18.13
N PHE A 187 -23.82 18.80 16.85
CA PHE A 187 -24.74 18.17 15.89
C PHE A 187 -25.02 16.71 16.25
N TYR A 188 -23.99 15.95 16.64
CA TYR A 188 -24.10 14.56 17.05
C TYR A 188 -24.90 14.39 18.36
N HIS A 189 -24.73 15.31 19.30
CA HIS A 189 -25.42 15.30 20.59
C HIS A 189 -26.70 16.15 20.63
N ALA A 190 -27.16 16.70 19.49
CA ALA A 190 -28.29 17.63 19.41
C ALA A 190 -29.59 17.10 20.03
N PHE A 191 -29.75 15.77 20.12
CA PHE A 191 -30.91 15.10 20.70
C PHE A 191 -30.63 14.38 22.02
N GLN A 192 -29.42 14.50 22.57
CA GLN A 192 -29.04 13.88 23.86
C GLN A 192 -29.08 14.87 25.03
N SER A 193 -29.32 16.15 24.80
CA SER A 193 -29.67 17.10 25.86
C SER A 193 -31.08 16.78 26.38
N LYS A 194 -31.15 16.06 27.50
CA LYS A 194 -32.35 16.05 28.33
C LYS A 194 -32.55 17.46 28.89
N LEU A 195 -33.68 18.08 28.56
CA LEU A 195 -34.30 19.16 29.35
C LEU A 195 -34.51 18.69 30.80
#